data_AF-A0A818QL47-F1
#
_entry.id   AF-A0A818QL47-F1
#
_cell.length_a   1.000
_cell.length_b   1.000
_cell.length_c   1.000
_cell.angle_alpha   90.00
_cell.angle_beta   90.00
_cell.angle_gamma   90.00
#
_symmetry.space_group_name_H-M   'P 1'
#
loop_
_entity.id
_entity.type
_entity.pdbx_description
1 polymer ?
#
loop_
_entity_poly.entity_id
_entity_poly.type
_entity_poly.pdbx_seq_one_letter_code
_entity_poly.pdbx_strand_id
1 'polypeptide(L)'
;MAFVRSFEWMWKSNVDPFSDSEPAEWKPYSDVENLIIEEAYTTSRTLAVLDNYIITFENTMQSSKTDENKQRPVKRIKCNADDNHLREDRFSFSPMNAERPFGGLYGWISPFIRETMKDLNIRPHQLPSTNEVIVPMIVTKAADGIIEEAKQIGSKIQGEKLARLLLDKKDAGMEEVWKRCAYMYTLQTFLYKIIGEAMRWIGSEKFERRWFDKVRTLGPFCLLLWDNPYCYEPTKNGTVLYRGIKIDDDIINAFQKECSKKEKTLCSLQAFTSCSRNRTKAEKFGNVLFIMTVKHAFTVDLQPVSYYPYEEEELILPSVCYTADRMEFDKRTNKHVIYLNLIQQHRRDDDYQVSRYSVNSKRQGDAISRTFDAFTRDFRDAAAHDDDLFLRLGNRGRPGFLRRTVDRLFRRREGIYRTGCEDDYD
;
A
#
# COMPACT_ATOMS: atom_id res chain seq x y z
N MET A 1 -7.19 11.59 15.28
CA MET A 1 -6.69 12.97 15.22
C MET A 1 -5.78 13.01 13.99
N ALA A 2 -6.13 13.75 12.94
CA ALA A 2 -5.29 13.84 11.75
C ALA A 2 -3.99 14.56 12.13
N PHE A 3 -2.83 14.04 11.69
CA PHE A 3 -1.54 14.68 11.91
C PHE A 3 -1.44 15.89 10.97
N VAL A 4 -1.91 17.06 11.42
CA VAL A 4 -1.69 18.30 10.67
C VAL A 4 -0.26 18.77 10.92
N ARG A 5 0.52 18.81 9.85
CA ARG A 5 1.88 19.36 9.88
C ARG A 5 1.83 20.81 10.35
N SER A 6 2.48 21.11 11.48
CA SER A 6 2.52 22.47 12.03
C SER A 6 3.69 23.28 11.48
N PHE A 7 4.77 22.61 11.08
CA PHE A 7 6.01 23.24 10.62
C PHE A 7 6.64 22.47 9.47
N GLU A 8 7.31 23.22 8.60
CA GLU A 8 8.05 22.73 7.46
C GLU A 8 9.46 23.33 7.44
N TRP A 9 10.45 22.46 7.31
CA TRP A 9 11.82 22.84 7.06
C TRP A 9 12.06 22.89 5.55
N MET A 10 12.74 23.95 5.13
CA MET A 10 13.09 24.19 3.74
C MET A 10 14.55 24.56 3.61
N TRP A 11 15.13 24.33 2.43
CA TRP A 11 16.48 24.73 2.08
C TRP A 11 16.47 25.63 0.83
N LYS A 12 17.41 26.59 0.76
CA LYS A 12 17.55 27.49 -0.39
C LYS A 12 18.17 26.74 -1.57
N SER A 13 17.39 26.58 -2.63
CA SER A 13 17.63 25.66 -3.74
C SER A 13 18.24 26.29 -4.99
N ASN A 14 18.47 27.61 -4.98
CA ASN A 14 19.20 28.33 -6.02
C ASN A 14 20.56 27.65 -6.33
N VAL A 15 21.06 27.83 -7.55
CA VAL A 15 22.38 27.32 -7.97
C VAL A 15 23.46 27.93 -7.07
N ASP A 16 23.44 29.25 -6.93
CA ASP A 16 24.15 29.98 -5.89
C ASP A 16 23.19 30.32 -4.73
N PRO A 17 23.24 29.58 -3.61
CA PRO A 17 22.35 29.81 -2.48
C PRO A 17 22.66 31.09 -1.71
N PHE A 18 23.80 31.76 -1.95
CA PHE A 18 24.19 32.98 -1.24
C PHE A 18 24.08 34.24 -2.09
N SER A 19 23.76 34.10 -3.38
CA SER A 19 23.50 35.26 -4.22
C SER A 19 22.23 36.00 -3.78
N ASP A 20 22.33 37.33 -3.80
CA ASP A 20 21.22 38.29 -3.65
C ASP A 20 20.67 38.75 -5.01
N SER A 21 21.30 38.34 -6.13
CA SER A 21 20.88 38.75 -7.48
C SER A 21 19.65 38.02 -8.00
N GLU A 22 19.30 36.88 -7.38
CA GLU A 22 18.19 36.02 -7.77
C GLU A 22 17.16 35.90 -6.64
N PRO A 23 15.86 35.79 -6.98
CA PRO A 23 14.84 35.50 -5.99
C PRO A 23 15.14 34.15 -5.30
N ALA A 24 14.99 34.12 -3.98
CA ALA A 24 15.27 32.93 -3.21
C ALA A 24 14.23 31.82 -3.49
N GLU A 25 14.69 30.72 -4.07
CA GLU A 25 13.87 29.52 -4.31
C GLU A 25 14.03 28.57 -3.14
N TRP A 26 12.94 28.27 -2.44
CA TRP A 26 12.97 27.37 -1.27
C TRP A 26 12.29 26.05 -1.61
N LYS A 27 12.99 24.95 -1.33
CA LYS A 27 12.43 23.60 -1.48
C LYS A 27 12.26 22.94 -0.12
N PRO A 28 11.15 22.23 0.12
CA PRO A 28 10.99 21.48 1.35
C PRO A 28 11.94 20.29 1.37
N TYR A 29 12.34 19.87 2.57
CA TYR A 29 12.93 18.54 2.76
C TYR A 29 11.87 17.44 2.53
N SER A 30 12.29 16.19 2.36
CA SER A 30 11.34 15.07 2.36
C SER A 30 10.59 14.97 3.69
N ASP A 31 9.47 14.25 3.71
CA ASP A 31 8.66 14.12 4.93
C ASP A 31 9.45 13.50 6.10
N VAL A 32 10.29 12.49 5.82
CA VAL A 32 11.08 11.82 6.86
C VAL A 32 12.20 12.72 7.36
N GLU A 33 12.88 13.43 6.45
CA GLU A 33 13.88 14.42 6.85
C GLU A 33 13.25 15.52 7.71
N ASN A 34 12.08 16.05 7.32
CA ASN A 34 11.34 16.98 8.16
C ASN A 34 11.05 16.43 9.56
N LEU A 35 10.62 15.17 9.66
CA LEU A 35 10.41 14.53 10.96
C LEU A 35 11.70 14.43 11.78
N ILE A 36 12.84 14.17 11.15
CA ILE A 36 14.16 14.09 11.81
C ILE A 36 14.60 15.48 12.29
N ILE A 37 14.49 16.49 11.43
CA ILE A 37 14.93 17.86 11.72
C ILE A 37 14.06 18.46 12.82
N GLU A 38 12.74 18.32 12.72
CA GLU A 38 11.81 18.86 13.69
C GLU A 38 11.93 18.17 15.06
N GLU A 39 12.15 16.85 15.10
CA GLU A 39 12.46 16.14 16.35
C GLU A 39 13.75 16.65 16.98
N ALA A 40 14.83 16.81 16.21
CA ALA A 40 16.09 17.32 16.73
C ALA A 40 15.95 18.76 17.27
N TYR A 41 15.23 19.62 16.55
CA TYR A 41 14.99 21.00 16.95
C TYR A 41 14.13 21.09 18.23
N THR A 42 13.02 20.37 18.28
CA THR A 42 12.09 20.39 19.44
C THR A 42 12.67 19.73 20.69
N THR A 43 13.67 18.86 20.53
CA THR A 43 14.45 18.29 21.65
C THR A 43 15.71 19.09 21.99
N SER A 44 15.80 20.34 21.52
CA SER A 44 16.90 21.28 21.82
C SER A 44 18.29 20.75 21.46
N ARG A 45 18.40 19.89 20.43
CA ARG A 45 19.71 19.53 19.87
C ARG A 45 20.27 20.72 19.10
N THR A 46 21.59 20.80 19.00
CA THR A 46 22.27 21.87 18.23
C THR A 46 22.27 21.60 16.72
N LEU A 47 22.13 20.34 16.33
CA LEU A 47 22.15 19.91 14.94
C LEU A 47 21.19 18.75 14.67
N ALA A 48 20.80 18.59 13.41
CA ALA A 48 20.14 17.42 12.85
C ALA A 48 21.06 16.73 11.84
N VAL A 49 21.20 15.41 11.94
CA VAL A 49 21.99 14.60 10.99
C VAL A 49 21.03 13.91 10.02
N LEU A 50 21.16 14.22 8.73
CA LEU A 50 20.46 13.56 7.63
C LEU A 50 21.41 12.62 6.89
N ASP A 51 20.95 11.85 5.90
CA ASP A 51 21.82 10.92 5.17
C ASP A 51 23.05 11.61 4.56
N ASN A 52 22.81 12.65 3.74
CA ASN A 52 23.85 13.33 2.97
C ASN A 52 24.32 14.66 3.57
N TYR A 53 23.62 15.16 4.57
CA TYR A 53 23.80 16.52 5.09
C TYR A 53 23.71 16.58 6.62
N ILE A 54 24.23 17.66 7.19
CA ILE A 54 24.04 18.05 8.59
C ILE A 54 23.41 19.44 8.59
N ILE A 55 22.40 19.65 9.42
CA ILE A 55 21.78 20.97 9.64
C ILE A 55 22.19 21.47 11.01
N THR A 56 22.82 22.64 11.05
CA THR A 56 23.17 23.35 12.28
C THR A 56 22.15 24.44 12.55
N PHE A 57 21.48 24.38 13.69
CA PHE A 57 20.37 25.29 13.97
C PHE A 57 20.81 26.69 14.40
N GLU A 58 21.98 26.81 15.04
CA GLU A 58 22.53 28.10 15.49
C GLU A 58 22.64 29.13 14.35
N ASN A 59 23.17 28.68 13.21
CA ASN A 59 23.36 29.53 12.03
C ASN A 59 22.32 29.27 10.94
N THR A 60 21.35 28.37 11.18
CA THR A 60 20.35 27.95 10.18
C THR A 60 20.98 27.52 8.85
N MET A 61 21.97 26.64 8.91
CA MET A 61 22.74 26.19 7.75
C MET A 61 22.69 24.68 7.58
N GLN A 62 22.56 24.23 6.33
CA GLN A 62 22.83 22.87 5.89
C GLN A 62 24.25 22.79 5.32
N SER A 63 25.01 21.77 5.70
CA SER A 63 26.32 21.45 5.13
C SER A 63 26.35 20.02 4.59
N SER A 64 26.94 19.81 3.41
CA SER A 64 27.17 18.46 2.87
C SER A 64 28.22 17.72 3.68
N LYS A 65 27.99 16.42 3.92
CA LYS A 65 28.96 15.55 4.59
C LYS A 65 30.16 15.18 3.73
N THR A 66 30.03 15.32 2.41
CA THR A 66 31.06 14.92 1.44
C THR A 66 31.83 16.11 0.87
N ASP A 67 31.29 17.32 1.02
CA ASP A 67 31.84 18.53 0.41
C ASP A 67 31.53 19.75 1.30
N GLU A 68 32.50 20.14 2.12
CA GLU A 68 32.32 21.21 3.11
C GLU A 68 31.98 22.57 2.50
N ASN A 69 32.29 22.77 1.21
CA ASN A 69 31.97 23.99 0.46
C ASN A 69 30.51 24.02 -0.01
N LYS A 70 29.82 22.88 -0.01
CA LYS A 70 28.39 22.81 -0.36
C LYS A 70 27.55 23.07 0.87
N GLN A 71 27.29 24.35 1.09
CA GLN A 71 26.43 24.84 2.15
C GLN A 71 25.20 25.56 1.60
N ARG A 72 24.09 25.46 2.33
CA ARG A 72 22.82 26.08 1.94
C ARG A 72 22.09 26.62 3.17
N PRO A 73 21.56 27.85 3.14
CA PRO A 73 20.66 28.34 4.17
C PRO A 73 19.43 27.45 4.29
N VAL A 74 18.96 27.28 5.53
CA VAL A 74 17.70 26.59 5.85
C VAL A 74 16.77 27.52 6.59
N LYS A 75 15.47 27.22 6.53
CA LYS A 75 14.47 27.93 7.34
C LYS A 75 13.38 26.98 7.79
N ARG A 76 12.77 27.33 8.92
CA ARG A 76 11.57 26.68 9.45
C ARG A 76 10.39 27.62 9.26
N ILE A 77 9.38 27.15 8.54
CA ILE A 77 8.14 27.89 8.32
C ILE A 77 6.99 27.24 9.08
N LYS A 78 6.03 28.04 9.53
CA LYS A 78 4.77 27.54 10.08
C LYS A 78 3.85 27.24 8.90
N CYS A 79 3.37 26.01 8.81
CA CYS A 79 2.41 25.63 7.78
C CYS A 79 1.05 26.25 8.11
N ASN A 80 0.43 26.90 7.13
CA ASN A 80 -0.94 27.35 7.26
C ASN A 80 -1.90 26.18 7.01
N ALA A 81 -3.10 26.24 7.59
CA ALA A 81 -4.13 25.22 7.33
C ALA A 81 -4.49 25.14 5.82
N ASP A 82 -4.28 26.23 5.09
CA ASP A 82 -4.53 26.36 3.66
C ASP A 82 -3.35 25.93 2.77
N ASP A 83 -2.18 25.61 3.35
CA ASP A 83 -1.03 25.06 2.61
C ASP A 83 -1.33 23.62 2.19
N ASN A 84 -2.20 23.50 1.18
CA ASN A 84 -2.67 22.26 0.60
C ASN A 84 -1.64 21.71 -0.38
N HIS A 85 -0.44 21.39 0.11
CA HIS A 85 0.55 20.69 -0.69
C HIS A 85 0.02 19.30 -1.07
N LEU A 86 -0.08 19.02 -2.37
CA LEU A 86 -0.43 17.72 -2.89
C LEU A 86 0.86 17.01 -3.32
N ARG A 87 0.96 15.71 -3.05
CA ARG A 87 2.13 14.92 -3.43
C ARG A 87 2.11 14.56 -4.91
N GLU A 88 2.74 15.37 -5.72
CA GLU A 88 2.78 15.18 -7.18
C GLU A 88 3.32 13.79 -7.57
N ASP A 89 4.42 13.37 -6.95
CA ASP A 89 5.07 12.07 -7.20
C ASP A 89 4.13 10.87 -6.99
N ARG A 90 3.23 10.95 -6.01
CA ARG A 90 2.45 9.78 -5.58
C ARG A 90 1.35 9.41 -6.56
N PHE A 91 0.80 10.42 -7.22
CA PHE A 91 -0.19 10.26 -8.27
C PHE A 91 0.49 10.09 -9.64
N SER A 92 1.61 10.76 -9.90
CA SER A 92 2.29 10.72 -11.20
C SER A 92 3.11 9.45 -11.47
N PHE A 93 3.54 8.70 -10.45
CA PHE A 93 4.35 7.50 -10.62
C PHE A 93 3.69 6.50 -11.57
N SER A 94 4.32 6.24 -12.74
CA SER A 94 3.87 5.28 -13.76
C SER A 94 4.16 3.86 -13.27
N PRO A 95 3.15 3.12 -12.80
CA PRO A 95 3.36 1.85 -12.15
C PRO A 95 3.22 0.67 -13.12
N MET A 96 2.76 0.89 -14.34
CA MET A 96 2.36 -0.18 -15.23
C MET A 96 3.58 -0.75 -15.95
N ASN A 97 3.82 -2.06 -15.77
CA ASN A 97 4.79 -2.78 -16.58
C ASN A 97 4.27 -2.83 -18.02
N ALA A 98 4.99 -2.20 -18.96
CA ALA A 98 4.62 -2.20 -20.37
C ALA A 98 4.52 -3.63 -20.96
N GLU A 99 5.26 -4.59 -20.42
CA GLU A 99 5.15 -6.01 -20.81
C GLU A 99 3.82 -6.64 -20.36
N ARG A 100 3.23 -6.13 -19.28
CA ARG A 100 2.00 -6.67 -18.65
C ARG A 100 1.12 -5.53 -18.12
N PRO A 101 0.55 -4.67 -18.99
CA PRO A 101 -0.15 -3.45 -18.57
C PRO A 101 -1.40 -3.72 -17.71
N PHE A 102 -1.96 -4.93 -17.84
CA PHE A 102 -3.22 -5.32 -17.19
C PHE A 102 -3.05 -6.26 -15.98
N GLY A 103 -1.83 -6.72 -15.71
CA GLY A 103 -1.57 -7.79 -14.73
C GLY A 103 -2.24 -9.13 -15.13
N GLY A 104 -1.92 -10.20 -14.42
CA GLY A 104 -2.73 -11.43 -14.47
C GLY A 104 -4.04 -11.29 -13.70
N LEU A 105 -4.93 -12.29 -13.80
CA LEU A 105 -5.99 -12.48 -12.81
C LEU A 105 -5.35 -13.07 -11.56
N TYR A 106 -5.50 -12.38 -10.44
CA TYR A 106 -5.10 -12.91 -9.14
C TYR A 106 -6.36 -13.08 -8.29
N GLY A 107 -6.35 -14.12 -7.46
CA GLY A 107 -7.45 -14.39 -6.55
C GLY A 107 -7.57 -13.33 -5.45
N TRP A 108 -8.33 -13.65 -4.42
CA TRP A 108 -8.62 -12.73 -3.30
C TRP A 108 -7.37 -12.10 -2.65
N ILE A 109 -6.30 -12.88 -2.51
CA ILE A 109 -5.05 -12.46 -1.86
C ILE A 109 -3.98 -12.27 -2.93
N SER A 110 -3.29 -11.12 -2.88
CA SER A 110 -2.19 -10.82 -3.78
C SER A 110 -1.10 -11.86 -3.60
N PRO A 111 -0.46 -12.36 -4.68
CA PRO A 111 0.59 -13.34 -4.49
C PRO A 111 1.77 -12.79 -3.70
N PHE A 112 2.00 -11.47 -3.70
CA PHE A 112 3.01 -10.85 -2.84
C PHE A 112 2.70 -11.07 -1.35
N ILE A 113 1.44 -10.86 -0.95
CA ILE A 113 0.96 -11.12 0.41
C ILE A 113 1.00 -12.62 0.72
N ARG A 114 0.59 -13.47 -0.22
CA ARG A 114 0.61 -14.93 -0.05
C ARG A 114 2.02 -15.47 0.15
N GLU A 115 2.99 -15.03 -0.65
CA GLU A 115 4.40 -15.45 -0.48
C GLU A 115 5.01 -14.86 0.79
N THR A 116 4.60 -13.66 1.21
CA THR A 116 4.98 -13.12 2.52
C THR A 116 4.49 -14.02 3.65
N MET A 117 3.23 -14.45 3.61
CA MET A 117 2.69 -15.35 4.63
C MET A 117 3.46 -16.67 4.68
N LYS A 118 3.85 -17.22 3.53
CA LYS A 118 4.70 -18.42 3.45
C LYS A 118 6.08 -18.19 4.06
N ASP A 119 6.76 -17.09 3.70
CA ASP A 119 8.09 -16.73 4.23
C ASP A 119 8.06 -16.55 5.76
N LEU A 120 6.96 -16.02 6.29
CA LEU A 120 6.72 -15.86 7.73
C LEU A 120 6.16 -17.10 8.43
N ASN A 121 5.85 -18.17 7.68
CA ASN A 121 5.18 -19.38 8.17
C ASN A 121 3.84 -19.08 8.90
N ILE A 122 3.05 -18.16 8.35
CA ILE A 122 1.74 -17.73 8.85
C ILE A 122 0.62 -18.39 8.05
N ARG A 123 -0.30 -19.06 8.72
CA ARG A 123 -1.54 -19.58 8.09
C ARG A 123 -2.64 -18.51 8.07
N PRO A 124 -3.65 -18.59 7.18
CA PRO A 124 -4.70 -17.57 7.08
C PRO A 124 -5.52 -17.30 8.36
N HIS A 125 -5.69 -18.27 9.25
CA HIS A 125 -6.37 -18.05 10.55
C HIS A 125 -5.46 -17.41 11.61
N GLN A 126 -4.16 -17.29 11.32
CA GLN A 126 -3.14 -16.71 12.17
C GLN A 126 -2.74 -15.30 11.70
N LEU A 127 -3.55 -14.64 10.86
CA LEU A 127 -3.27 -13.28 10.42
C LEU A 127 -3.13 -12.32 11.63
N PRO A 128 -2.32 -11.25 11.52
CA PRO A 128 -2.04 -10.37 12.65
C PRO A 128 -3.30 -9.71 13.26
N SER A 129 -4.36 -9.49 12.48
CA SER A 129 -5.65 -8.99 12.94
C SER A 129 -6.45 -10.00 13.79
N THR A 130 -6.16 -11.29 13.66
CA THR A 130 -6.80 -12.36 14.46
C THR A 130 -5.89 -12.95 15.52
N ASN A 131 -4.58 -12.79 15.38
CA ASN A 131 -3.56 -13.31 16.27
C ASN A 131 -2.56 -12.21 16.67
N GLU A 132 -2.90 -11.44 17.70
CA GLU A 132 -2.06 -10.33 18.13
C GLU A 132 -0.68 -10.77 18.67
N VAL A 133 -0.53 -12.04 19.08
CA VAL A 133 0.74 -12.57 19.61
C VAL A 133 1.87 -12.50 18.58
N ILE A 134 1.54 -12.60 17.29
CA ILE A 134 2.55 -12.55 16.22
C ILE A 134 2.86 -11.13 15.74
N VAL A 135 2.05 -10.13 16.11
CA VAL A 135 2.21 -8.74 15.66
C VAL A 135 3.59 -8.17 15.99
N PRO A 136 4.13 -8.30 17.22
CA PRO A 136 5.45 -7.77 17.55
C PRO A 136 6.58 -8.34 16.69
N MET A 137 6.47 -9.63 16.32
CA MET A 137 7.45 -10.30 15.45
C MET A 137 7.41 -9.75 14.02
N ILE A 138 6.21 -9.60 13.45
CA ILE A 138 6.04 -9.05 12.10
C ILE A 138 6.51 -7.60 12.05
N VAL A 139 6.19 -6.80 13.07
CA VAL A 139 6.66 -5.41 13.20
C VAL A 139 8.18 -5.32 13.21
N THR A 140 8.87 -6.15 13.99
CA THR A 140 10.34 -6.18 13.99
C THR A 140 10.90 -6.54 12.61
N LYS A 141 10.36 -7.58 11.95
CA LYS A 141 10.80 -7.94 10.59
C LYS A 141 10.54 -6.83 9.57
N ALA A 142 9.39 -6.14 9.67
CA ALA A 142 9.06 -5.02 8.80
C ALA A 142 10.04 -3.85 9.01
N ALA A 143 10.39 -3.54 10.26
CA ALA A 143 11.36 -2.50 10.58
C ALA A 143 12.75 -2.82 10.03
N ASP A 144 13.23 -4.06 10.22
CA ASP A 144 14.52 -4.52 9.69
C ASP A 144 14.56 -4.45 8.15
N GLY A 145 13.49 -4.89 7.49
CA GLY A 145 13.35 -4.83 6.05
C GLY A 145 13.35 -3.41 5.50
N ILE A 146 12.66 -2.47 6.17
CA ILE A 146 12.68 -1.04 5.80
C ILE A 146 14.10 -0.47 5.87
N ILE A 147 14.85 -0.79 6.93
CA ILE A 147 16.25 -0.34 7.08
C ILE A 147 17.12 -0.90 5.96
N GLU A 148 16.95 -2.18 5.64
CA GLU A 148 17.75 -2.84 4.60
C GLU A 148 17.52 -2.24 3.22
N GLU A 149 16.25 -2.00 2.88
CA GLU A 149 15.86 -1.33 1.64
C GLU A 149 16.39 0.11 1.56
N ALA A 150 16.37 0.83 2.68
CA ALA A 150 16.89 2.18 2.76
C ALA A 150 18.41 2.26 2.53
N LYS A 151 19.17 1.28 3.05
CA LYS A 151 20.63 1.21 2.81
C LYS A 151 20.95 1.05 1.33
N GLN A 152 20.18 0.24 0.60
CA GLN A 152 20.42 -0.03 -0.83
C GLN A 152 20.34 1.25 -1.69
N ILE A 153 19.62 2.27 -1.23
CA ILE A 153 19.45 3.55 -1.91
C ILE A 153 20.18 4.70 -1.22
N GLY A 154 21.06 4.42 -0.25
CA GLY A 154 21.82 5.44 0.48
C GLY A 154 20.97 6.34 1.40
N SER A 155 19.80 5.87 1.84
CA SER A 155 18.86 6.60 2.71
C SER A 155 18.74 5.99 4.11
N LYS A 156 19.84 5.49 4.67
CA LYS A 156 19.89 4.71 5.91
C LYS A 156 19.21 5.41 7.09
N ILE A 157 19.50 6.69 7.33
CA ILE A 157 18.97 7.48 8.46
C ILE A 157 17.46 7.65 8.32
N GLN A 158 16.95 7.89 7.10
CA GLN A 158 15.51 7.89 6.85
C GLN A 158 14.88 6.52 7.12
N GLY A 159 15.53 5.43 6.70
CA GLY A 159 15.10 4.06 6.98
C GLY A 159 15.01 3.76 8.47
N GLU A 160 16.03 4.14 9.24
CA GLU A 160 16.05 4.00 10.71
C GLU A 160 14.95 4.83 11.38
N LYS A 161 14.65 6.03 10.88
CA LYS A 161 13.54 6.84 11.38
C LYS A 161 12.19 6.18 11.13
N LEU A 162 11.96 5.68 9.91
CA LEU A 162 10.73 4.96 9.55
C LEU A 162 10.56 3.67 10.37
N ALA A 163 11.62 2.90 10.53
CA ALA A 163 11.64 1.71 11.37
C ALA A 163 11.30 2.02 12.83
N ARG A 164 11.88 3.09 13.40
CA ARG A 164 11.55 3.54 14.76
C ARG A 164 10.08 3.88 14.91
N LEU A 165 9.51 4.65 13.97
CA LEU A 165 8.09 5.01 13.99
C LEU A 165 7.17 3.78 14.05
N LEU A 166 7.55 2.69 13.39
CA LEU A 166 6.81 1.43 13.43
C LEU A 166 7.05 0.65 14.74
N LEU A 167 8.31 0.55 15.17
CA LEU A 167 8.69 -0.13 16.42
C LEU A 167 8.07 0.51 17.66
N ASP A 168 7.85 1.83 17.66
CA ASP A 168 7.15 2.55 18.73
C ASP A 168 5.71 2.07 18.94
N LYS A 169 5.14 1.36 17.96
CA LYS A 169 3.78 0.77 18.02
C LYS A 169 3.79 -0.75 18.13
N LYS A 170 4.95 -1.38 18.23
CA LYS A 170 5.13 -2.84 18.23
C LYS A 170 4.20 -3.58 19.19
N ASP A 171 4.07 -3.08 20.41
CA ASP A 171 3.32 -3.72 21.49
C ASP A 171 1.95 -3.07 21.73
N ALA A 172 1.51 -2.18 20.82
CA ALA A 172 0.27 -1.41 20.96
C ALA A 172 -0.98 -2.10 20.36
N GLY A 173 -0.83 -3.32 19.86
CA GLY A 173 -1.89 -4.09 19.18
C GLY A 173 -1.99 -3.78 17.69
N MET A 174 -2.70 -4.65 16.95
CA MET A 174 -2.72 -4.60 15.48
C MET A 174 -3.36 -3.31 14.94
N GLU A 175 -4.36 -2.77 15.64
CA GLU A 175 -5.03 -1.52 15.34
C GLU A 175 -4.07 -0.33 15.23
N GLU A 176 -3.21 -0.12 16.24
CA GLU A 176 -2.27 0.98 16.27
C GLU A 176 -1.09 0.77 15.32
N VAL A 177 -0.66 -0.49 15.13
CA VAL A 177 0.33 -0.87 14.12
C VAL A 177 -0.19 -0.58 12.72
N TRP A 178 -1.43 -0.95 12.42
CA TRP A 178 -2.04 -0.71 11.12
C TRP A 178 -2.13 0.79 10.83
N LYS A 179 -2.64 1.60 11.77
CA LYS A 179 -2.69 3.07 11.63
C LYS A 179 -1.31 3.65 11.34
N ARG A 180 -0.27 3.10 11.98
CA ARG A 180 1.12 3.53 11.75
C ARG A 180 1.63 3.13 10.37
N CYS A 181 1.37 1.90 9.91
CA CYS A 181 1.69 1.47 8.55
C CYS A 181 0.98 2.36 7.51
N ALA A 182 -0.30 2.64 7.71
CA ALA A 182 -1.09 3.51 6.85
C ALA A 182 -0.51 4.94 6.81
N TYR A 183 -0.25 5.54 7.98
CA TYR A 183 0.43 6.84 8.08
C TYR A 183 1.77 6.84 7.34
N MET A 184 2.63 5.85 7.58
CA MET A 184 3.93 5.74 6.92
C MET A 184 3.81 5.58 5.40
N TYR A 185 2.83 4.81 4.94
CA TYR A 185 2.53 4.67 3.51
C TYR A 185 2.09 6.01 2.89
N THR A 186 1.47 6.89 3.69
CA THR A 186 1.12 8.26 3.29
C THR A 186 2.24 9.29 3.40
N LEU A 187 3.45 8.92 3.79
CA LEU A 187 4.58 9.86 3.74
C LEU A 187 5.19 9.84 2.32
N GLN A 188 5.63 10.99 1.81
CA GLN A 188 6.43 11.11 0.59
C GLN A 188 7.84 10.60 0.87
N THR A 189 8.00 9.28 0.75
CA THR A 189 9.24 8.55 1.07
C THR A 189 9.60 7.56 -0.02
N PHE A 190 10.79 6.97 0.08
CA PHE A 190 11.17 5.86 -0.77
C PHE A 190 10.26 4.64 -0.60
N LEU A 191 9.68 4.42 0.59
CA LEU A 191 9.02 3.17 0.97
C LEU A 191 7.82 2.85 0.08
N TYR A 192 6.91 3.79 -0.15
CA TYR A 192 5.74 3.53 -1.00
C TYR A 192 6.13 3.28 -2.46
N LYS A 193 7.19 3.95 -2.95
CA LYS A 193 7.71 3.79 -4.32
C LYS A 193 8.23 2.36 -4.51
N ILE A 194 9.13 1.91 -3.63
CA ILE A 194 9.71 0.57 -3.71
C ILE A 194 8.68 -0.54 -3.48
N ILE A 195 7.70 -0.35 -2.58
CA ILE A 195 6.61 -1.31 -2.38
C ILE A 195 5.79 -1.45 -3.66
N GLY A 196 5.39 -0.31 -4.24
CA GLY A 196 4.61 -0.31 -5.47
C GLY A 196 5.35 -1.05 -6.59
N GLU A 197 6.62 -0.70 -6.81
CA GLU A 197 7.47 -1.32 -7.83
C GLU A 197 7.62 -2.83 -7.61
N ALA A 198 8.03 -3.24 -6.40
CA ALA A 198 8.25 -4.63 -6.06
C ALA A 198 7.00 -5.48 -6.27
N MET A 199 5.84 -5.03 -5.80
CA MET A 199 4.59 -5.79 -5.97
C MET A 199 4.20 -5.98 -7.44
N ARG A 200 4.64 -5.09 -8.34
CA ARG A 200 4.33 -5.12 -9.78
C ARG A 200 5.33 -5.91 -10.61
N TRP A 201 6.47 -6.33 -10.06
CA TRP A 201 7.38 -7.27 -10.73
C TRP A 201 6.84 -8.70 -10.80
N ILE A 202 5.69 -8.95 -10.21
CA ILE A 202 5.06 -10.27 -10.21
C ILE A 202 4.89 -10.83 -11.62
N GLY A 203 5.35 -12.07 -11.80
CA GLY A 203 5.25 -12.80 -13.07
C GLY A 203 6.07 -12.20 -14.20
N SER A 204 7.06 -11.34 -13.90
CA SER A 204 8.13 -11.01 -14.84
C SER A 204 9.30 -11.95 -14.61
N GLU A 205 9.66 -12.75 -15.62
CA GLU A 205 10.80 -13.68 -15.56
C GLU A 205 12.11 -12.92 -15.27
N LYS A 206 12.24 -11.71 -15.82
CA LYS A 206 13.41 -10.85 -15.60
C LYS A 206 13.60 -10.43 -14.14
N PHE A 207 12.52 -10.29 -13.39
CA PHE A 207 12.55 -9.74 -12.03
C PHE A 207 12.23 -10.78 -10.95
N GLU A 208 12.00 -12.04 -11.29
CA GLU A 208 11.54 -13.08 -10.37
C GLU A 208 12.39 -13.19 -9.08
N ARG A 209 13.71 -13.34 -9.22
CA ARG A 209 14.60 -13.44 -8.06
C ARG A 209 14.54 -12.18 -7.18
N ARG A 210 14.58 -10.99 -7.80
CA ARG A 210 14.48 -9.72 -7.09
C ARG A 210 13.14 -9.58 -6.38
N TRP A 211 12.07 -10.07 -7.00
CA TRP A 211 10.73 -10.08 -6.42
C TRP A 211 10.69 -10.89 -5.12
N PHE A 212 11.27 -12.09 -5.10
CA PHE A 212 11.38 -12.90 -3.87
C PHE A 212 12.23 -12.23 -2.79
N ASP A 213 13.34 -11.59 -3.18
CA ASP A 213 14.15 -10.82 -2.22
C ASP A 213 13.35 -9.66 -1.60
N LYS A 214 12.53 -8.96 -2.41
CA LYS A 214 11.61 -7.92 -1.92
C LYS A 214 10.46 -8.46 -1.08
N VAL A 215 9.98 -9.67 -1.32
CA VAL A 215 8.98 -10.32 -0.44
C VAL A 215 9.56 -10.46 0.98
N ARG A 216 10.83 -10.83 1.11
CA ARG A 216 11.46 -10.99 2.44
C ARG A 216 11.62 -9.68 3.20
N THR A 217 11.98 -8.59 2.50
CA THR A 217 12.23 -7.29 3.13
C THR A 217 10.96 -6.44 3.28
N LEU A 218 10.13 -6.35 2.24
CA LEU A 218 8.95 -5.49 2.21
C LEU A 218 7.64 -6.22 2.54
N GLY A 219 7.62 -7.55 2.40
CA GLY A 219 6.46 -8.39 2.69
C GLY A 219 5.87 -8.14 4.08
N PRO A 220 6.65 -8.22 5.17
CA PRO A 220 6.13 -8.03 6.52
C PRO A 220 5.38 -6.69 6.69
N PHE A 221 5.91 -5.59 6.15
CA PHE A 221 5.23 -4.29 6.16
C PHE A 221 3.93 -4.32 5.32
N CYS A 222 3.99 -4.92 4.13
CA CYS A 222 2.82 -5.03 3.24
C CYS A 222 1.72 -5.89 3.86
N LEU A 223 2.06 -6.96 4.58
CA LEU A 223 1.10 -7.81 5.30
C LEU A 223 0.39 -7.01 6.40
N LEU A 224 1.15 -6.24 7.19
CA LEU A 224 0.58 -5.38 8.23
C LEU A 224 -0.34 -4.30 7.64
N LEU A 225 0.01 -3.70 6.51
CA LEU A 225 -0.84 -2.70 5.85
C LEU A 225 -2.09 -3.33 5.21
N TRP A 226 -1.96 -4.53 4.65
CA TRP A 226 -3.05 -5.24 3.97
C TRP A 226 -4.09 -5.80 4.95
N ASP A 227 -3.65 -6.38 6.06
CA ASP A 227 -4.52 -7.00 7.06
C ASP A 227 -5.18 -5.96 7.98
N ASN A 228 -6.06 -5.15 7.38
CA ASN A 228 -6.73 -4.04 8.03
C ASN A 228 -7.78 -4.52 9.06
N PRO A 229 -7.62 -4.22 10.37
CA PRO A 229 -8.59 -4.62 11.40
C PRO A 229 -9.90 -3.82 11.34
N TYR A 230 -9.95 -2.72 10.58
CA TYR A 230 -11.09 -1.80 10.53
C TYR A 230 -12.06 -2.04 9.37
N CYS A 231 -11.66 -2.75 8.33
CA CYS A 231 -12.42 -2.80 7.07
C CYS A 231 -12.59 -4.23 6.57
N TYR A 232 -13.67 -4.86 7.01
CA TYR A 232 -14.14 -6.14 6.46
C TYR A 232 -15.33 -5.98 5.53
N GLU A 233 -15.88 -4.77 5.43
CA GLU A 233 -16.99 -4.47 4.54
C GLU A 233 -16.47 -3.89 3.22
N PRO A 234 -16.96 -4.37 2.08
CA PRO A 234 -16.60 -3.78 0.79
C PRO A 234 -17.11 -2.34 0.73
N THR A 235 -16.37 -1.52 0.01
CA THR A 235 -16.73 -0.13 -0.26
C THR A 235 -18.07 -0.07 -0.99
N LYS A 236 -18.90 0.91 -0.60
CA LYS A 236 -20.27 1.07 -1.10
C LYS A 236 -20.30 1.08 -2.63
N ASN A 237 -21.16 0.24 -3.21
CA ASN A 237 -21.42 0.21 -4.65
C ASN A 237 -21.81 1.61 -5.17
N GLY A 238 -21.22 2.00 -6.30
CA GLY A 238 -21.39 3.31 -6.93
C GLY A 238 -20.40 4.38 -6.44
N THR A 239 -19.57 4.09 -5.44
CA THR A 239 -18.49 5.01 -5.04
C THR A 239 -17.54 5.24 -6.22
N VAL A 240 -17.18 6.50 -6.48
CA VAL A 240 -16.26 6.87 -7.58
C VAL A 240 -14.94 7.34 -7.00
N LEU A 241 -13.85 6.76 -7.49
CA LEU A 241 -12.48 7.09 -7.12
C LEU A 241 -11.71 7.61 -8.33
N TYR A 242 -10.78 8.51 -8.10
CA TYR A 242 -10.02 9.21 -9.14
C TYR A 242 -8.52 9.03 -8.96
N ARG A 243 -7.80 8.79 -10.05
CA ARG A 243 -6.34 8.76 -10.04
C ARG A 243 -5.79 9.39 -11.32
N GLY A 244 -5.16 10.55 -11.20
CA GLY A 244 -4.34 11.12 -12.27
C GLY A 244 -2.99 10.41 -12.29
N ILE A 245 -2.46 10.12 -13.47
CA ILE A 245 -1.23 9.35 -13.63
C ILE A 245 -0.53 9.70 -14.95
N LYS A 246 0.79 9.62 -14.99
CA LYS A 246 1.55 9.72 -16.23
C LYS A 246 1.82 8.31 -16.74
N ILE A 247 1.37 7.98 -17.95
CA ILE A 247 1.61 6.67 -18.58
C ILE A 247 2.02 6.87 -20.05
N ASP A 248 2.80 5.93 -20.57
CA ASP A 248 3.33 6.01 -21.94
C ASP A 248 2.25 5.70 -22.99
N ASP A 249 2.44 6.22 -24.20
CA ASP A 249 1.48 6.10 -25.30
C ASP A 249 1.16 4.62 -25.65
N ASP A 250 2.13 3.72 -25.52
CA ASP A 250 1.91 2.28 -25.74
C ASP A 250 0.86 1.69 -24.78
N ILE A 251 0.87 2.15 -23.52
CA ILE A 251 -0.09 1.70 -22.52
C ILE A 251 -1.46 2.34 -22.77
N ILE A 252 -1.48 3.63 -23.14
CA ILE A 252 -2.69 4.34 -23.57
C ILE A 252 -3.36 3.60 -24.74
N ASN A 253 -2.57 3.22 -25.74
CA ASN A 253 -3.03 2.43 -26.89
C ASN A 253 -3.54 1.04 -26.48
N ALA A 254 -2.93 0.40 -25.48
CA ALA A 254 -3.41 -0.86 -24.93
C ALA A 254 -4.80 -0.70 -24.29
N PHE A 255 -5.02 0.35 -23.49
CA PHE A 255 -6.34 0.66 -22.93
C PHE A 255 -7.39 0.96 -24.00
N GLN A 256 -7.01 1.70 -25.05
CA GLN A 256 -7.93 1.99 -26.16
C GLN A 256 -8.38 0.71 -26.86
N LYS A 257 -7.46 -0.21 -27.13
CA LYS A 257 -7.77 -1.55 -27.68
C LYS A 257 -8.69 -2.33 -26.76
N GLU A 258 -8.42 -2.33 -25.44
CA GLU A 258 -9.24 -3.02 -24.46
C GLU A 258 -10.66 -2.47 -24.38
N CYS A 259 -10.80 -1.14 -24.36
CA CYS A 259 -12.09 -0.46 -24.36
C CYS A 259 -12.91 -0.72 -25.63
N SER A 260 -12.26 -1.05 -26.75
CA SER A 260 -12.93 -1.35 -28.02
C SER A 260 -13.48 -2.77 -28.11
N LYS A 261 -13.10 -3.67 -27.19
CA LYS A 261 -13.60 -5.05 -27.18
C LYS A 261 -15.06 -5.10 -26.73
N LYS A 262 -15.82 -6.02 -27.34
CA LYS A 262 -17.20 -6.35 -26.95
C LYS A 262 -17.22 -7.04 -25.58
N GLU A 263 -16.34 -8.01 -25.39
CA GLU A 263 -16.12 -8.68 -24.11
C GLU A 263 -14.94 -8.02 -23.40
N LYS A 264 -15.20 -7.50 -22.21
CA LYS A 264 -14.17 -6.81 -21.43
C LYS A 264 -13.29 -7.82 -20.72
N THR A 265 -11.98 -7.68 -20.88
CA THR A 265 -11.02 -8.47 -20.14
C THR A 265 -11.03 -7.99 -18.69
N LEU A 266 -11.02 -8.95 -17.78
CA LEU A 266 -10.84 -8.66 -16.37
C LEU A 266 -9.35 -8.60 -16.05
N CYS A 267 -8.95 -7.50 -15.44
CA CYS A 267 -7.57 -7.15 -15.10
C CYS A 267 -7.46 -7.00 -13.59
N SER A 268 -6.25 -6.81 -13.04
CA SER A 268 -6.12 -6.58 -11.59
C SER A 268 -4.99 -5.65 -11.19
N LEU A 269 -5.22 -4.94 -10.09
CA LEU A 269 -4.26 -4.04 -9.47
C LEU A 269 -3.30 -4.85 -8.59
N GLN A 270 -2.03 -4.96 -8.99
CA GLN A 270 -1.06 -5.81 -8.30
C GLN A 270 -0.60 -5.27 -6.95
N ALA A 271 -0.60 -3.95 -6.84
CA ALA A 271 -0.08 -3.23 -5.70
C ALA A 271 -1.19 -2.39 -5.08
N PHE A 272 -0.92 -1.94 -3.85
CA PHE A 272 -1.64 -0.84 -3.24
C PHE A 272 -1.74 0.34 -4.22
N THR A 273 -2.96 0.83 -4.44
CA THR A 273 -3.23 1.89 -5.41
C THR A 273 -3.92 3.06 -4.73
N SER A 274 -3.16 4.12 -4.45
CA SER A 274 -3.68 5.37 -3.89
C SER A 274 -4.57 6.09 -4.91
N CYS A 275 -5.75 6.48 -4.48
CA CYS A 275 -6.72 7.24 -5.25
C CYS A 275 -7.19 8.44 -4.42
N SER A 276 -7.86 9.39 -5.05
CA SER A 276 -8.58 10.45 -4.35
C SER A 276 -10.08 10.27 -4.55
N ARG A 277 -10.87 10.60 -3.54
CA ARG A 277 -12.32 10.77 -3.68
C ARG A 277 -12.70 12.08 -4.38
N ASN A 278 -11.72 12.97 -4.57
CA ASN A 278 -11.89 14.29 -5.15
C ASN A 278 -11.26 14.36 -6.54
N ARG A 279 -12.11 14.44 -7.58
CA ARG A 279 -11.67 14.53 -8.98
C ARG A 279 -10.69 15.68 -9.20
N THR A 280 -11.00 16.87 -8.70
CA THR A 280 -10.20 18.08 -8.91
C THR A 280 -8.78 17.94 -8.36
N LYS A 281 -8.57 17.12 -7.32
CA LYS A 281 -7.24 16.85 -6.76
C LYS A 281 -6.48 15.86 -7.66
N ALA A 282 -7.11 14.75 -8.05
CA ALA A 282 -6.48 13.74 -8.89
C ALA A 282 -6.16 14.25 -10.31
N GLU A 283 -7.05 15.06 -10.90
CA GLU A 283 -6.93 15.54 -12.29
C GLU A 283 -5.74 16.48 -12.52
N LYS A 284 -5.13 17.02 -11.46
CA LYS A 284 -3.90 17.83 -11.54
C LYS A 284 -2.69 17.04 -12.05
N PHE A 285 -2.71 15.71 -11.98
CA PHE A 285 -1.51 14.89 -12.22
C PHE A 285 -1.54 14.13 -13.54
N GLY A 286 -0.38 14.05 -14.21
CA GLY A 286 -0.13 13.18 -15.35
C GLY A 286 -0.88 13.50 -16.65
N ASN A 287 -0.79 12.64 -17.65
CA ASN A 287 -1.47 12.75 -18.95
C ASN A 287 -2.77 11.91 -19.02
N VAL A 288 -3.08 11.13 -17.98
CA VAL A 288 -4.25 10.26 -17.90
C VAL A 288 -4.99 10.46 -16.58
N LEU A 289 -6.32 10.40 -16.64
CA LEU A 289 -7.20 10.34 -15.46
C LEU A 289 -7.98 9.02 -15.48
N PHE A 290 -7.74 8.18 -14.47
CA PHE A 290 -8.62 7.05 -14.19
C PHE A 290 -9.84 7.51 -13.39
N ILE A 291 -11.03 7.13 -13.87
CA ILE A 291 -12.30 7.26 -13.17
C ILE A 291 -12.80 5.85 -12.85
N MET A 292 -12.71 5.46 -11.58
CA MET A 292 -12.97 4.11 -11.11
C MET A 292 -14.30 4.05 -10.37
N THR A 293 -15.27 3.33 -10.92
CA THR A 293 -16.56 3.09 -10.24
C THR A 293 -16.47 1.78 -9.46
N VAL A 294 -16.66 1.83 -8.15
CA VAL A 294 -16.70 0.65 -7.29
C VAL A 294 -18.02 -0.08 -7.52
N LYS A 295 -17.95 -1.32 -7.99
CA LYS A 295 -19.09 -2.25 -7.98
C LYS A 295 -19.07 -3.09 -6.71
N HIS A 296 -17.90 -3.62 -6.38
CA HIS A 296 -17.64 -4.38 -5.15
C HIS A 296 -16.12 -4.44 -4.94
N ALA A 297 -15.53 -3.65 -4.05
CA ALA A 297 -14.08 -3.65 -3.87
C ALA A 297 -13.69 -3.33 -2.42
N PHE A 298 -12.52 -3.80 -1.98
CA PHE A 298 -11.96 -3.44 -0.68
C PHE A 298 -11.06 -2.23 -0.85
N THR A 299 -11.48 -1.12 -0.25
CA THR A 299 -10.70 0.11 -0.18
C THR A 299 -10.64 0.59 1.26
N VAL A 300 -9.70 1.48 1.56
CA VAL A 300 -9.56 2.05 2.88
C VAL A 300 -9.41 3.56 2.80
N ASP A 301 -10.25 4.28 3.53
CA ASP A 301 -10.11 5.71 3.72
C ASP A 301 -8.87 6.00 4.58
N LEU A 302 -7.85 6.61 3.98
CA LEU A 302 -6.63 6.99 4.67
C LEU A 302 -6.69 8.40 5.24
N GLN A 303 -7.69 9.22 4.89
CA GLN A 303 -7.79 10.60 5.36
C GLN A 303 -7.62 10.76 6.89
N PRO A 304 -8.17 9.89 7.76
CA PRO A 304 -8.04 10.05 9.21
C PRO A 304 -6.61 9.85 9.75
N VAL A 305 -5.76 9.15 9.02
CA VAL A 305 -4.39 8.77 9.42
C VAL A 305 -3.32 9.31 8.49
N SER A 306 -3.70 9.93 7.38
CA SER A 306 -2.78 10.44 6.36
C SER A 306 -2.01 11.66 6.87
N TYR A 307 -0.75 11.77 6.45
CA TYR A 307 0.02 13.01 6.55
C TYR A 307 -0.56 14.11 5.63
N TYR A 308 -1.32 13.72 4.62
CA TYR A 308 -1.97 14.58 3.63
C TYR A 308 -3.49 14.37 3.65
N PRO A 309 -4.19 14.74 4.74
CA PRO A 309 -5.63 14.48 4.87
C PRO A 309 -6.45 15.18 3.78
N TYR A 310 -5.98 16.33 3.31
CA TYR A 310 -6.64 17.09 2.25
C TYR A 310 -6.57 16.40 0.89
N GLU A 311 -5.80 15.33 0.69
CA GLU A 311 -5.87 14.58 -0.57
C GLU A 311 -7.15 13.75 -0.69
N GLU A 312 -7.90 13.58 0.41
CA GLU A 312 -9.06 12.67 0.49
C GLU A 312 -8.69 11.29 -0.06
N GLU A 313 -7.54 10.79 0.39
CA GLU A 313 -6.93 9.59 -0.14
C GLU A 313 -7.73 8.35 0.25
N GLU A 314 -8.07 7.56 -0.76
CA GLU A 314 -8.64 6.23 -0.63
C GLU A 314 -7.63 5.20 -1.19
N LEU A 315 -7.25 4.22 -0.37
CA LEU A 315 -6.32 3.18 -0.75
C LEU A 315 -7.05 1.95 -1.27
N ILE A 316 -6.86 1.61 -2.55
CA ILE A 316 -7.34 0.34 -3.09
C ILE A 316 -6.33 -0.75 -2.73
N LEU A 317 -6.84 -1.84 -2.13
CA LEU A 317 -6.01 -2.99 -1.75
C LEU A 317 -5.55 -3.79 -2.99
N PRO A 318 -4.38 -4.44 -2.91
CA PRO A 318 -3.88 -5.27 -4.00
C PRO A 318 -4.82 -6.46 -4.29
N SER A 319 -4.87 -6.87 -5.56
CA SER A 319 -5.77 -7.89 -6.17
C SER A 319 -7.21 -7.45 -6.43
N VAL A 320 -7.57 -6.19 -6.11
CA VAL A 320 -8.81 -5.63 -6.65
C VAL A 320 -8.75 -5.68 -8.17
N CYS A 321 -9.75 -6.33 -8.76
CA CYS A 321 -9.85 -6.50 -10.20
C CYS A 321 -10.60 -5.33 -10.82
N TYR A 322 -10.42 -5.15 -12.13
CA TYR A 322 -11.12 -4.12 -12.88
C TYR A 322 -11.36 -4.50 -14.33
N THR A 323 -12.40 -3.93 -14.93
CA THR A 323 -12.58 -3.90 -16.38
C THR A 323 -12.41 -2.47 -16.90
N ALA A 324 -11.80 -2.32 -18.07
CA ALA A 324 -11.74 -1.04 -18.77
C ALA A 324 -12.99 -0.91 -19.66
N ASP A 325 -13.88 -0.01 -19.29
CA ASP A 325 -15.19 0.10 -19.93
C ASP A 325 -15.12 0.96 -21.20
N ARG A 326 -14.64 2.19 -21.02
CA ARG A 326 -14.52 3.18 -22.10
C ARG A 326 -13.35 4.14 -21.85
N MET A 327 -12.95 4.82 -22.91
CA MET A 327 -11.88 5.80 -22.90
C MET A 327 -12.25 6.97 -23.80
N GLU A 328 -11.95 8.18 -23.34
CA GLU A 328 -12.16 9.43 -24.08
C GLU A 328 -10.93 10.33 -23.95
N PHE A 329 -10.87 11.37 -24.79
CA PHE A 329 -9.82 12.40 -24.70
C PHE A 329 -10.47 13.74 -24.39
N ASP A 330 -10.15 14.29 -23.22
CA ASP A 330 -10.60 15.61 -22.81
C ASP A 330 -9.65 16.67 -23.39
N LYS A 331 -10.13 17.38 -24.43
CA LYS A 331 -9.39 18.45 -25.09
C LYS A 331 -9.10 19.65 -24.19
N ARG A 332 -9.92 19.90 -23.16
CA ARG A 332 -9.75 21.04 -22.25
C ARG A 332 -8.59 20.79 -21.30
N THR A 333 -8.49 19.59 -20.76
CA THR A 333 -7.42 19.21 -19.83
C THR A 333 -6.23 18.57 -20.53
N ASN A 334 -6.34 18.30 -21.84
CA ASN A 334 -5.34 17.60 -22.66
C ASN A 334 -4.97 16.23 -22.06
N LYS A 335 -5.97 15.45 -21.65
CA LYS A 335 -5.81 14.17 -20.96
C LYS A 335 -6.66 13.07 -21.57
N HIS A 336 -6.16 11.84 -21.50
CA HIS A 336 -7.02 10.68 -21.69
C HIS A 336 -7.78 10.37 -20.40
N VAL A 337 -9.09 10.17 -20.50
CA VAL A 337 -9.94 9.78 -19.38
C VAL A 337 -10.36 8.33 -19.58
N ILE A 338 -9.97 7.46 -18.66
CA ILE A 338 -10.20 6.02 -18.74
C ILE A 338 -11.14 5.61 -17.62
N TYR A 339 -12.27 4.99 -17.99
CA TYR A 339 -13.31 4.56 -17.07
C TYR A 339 -13.14 3.09 -16.72
N LEU A 340 -13.00 2.81 -15.42
CA LEU A 340 -12.80 1.47 -14.89
C LEU A 340 -13.96 1.08 -13.98
N ASN A 341 -14.35 -0.19 -13.99
CA ASN A 341 -15.25 -0.76 -12.99
C ASN A 341 -14.45 -1.65 -12.04
N LEU A 342 -14.41 -1.32 -10.75
CA LEU A 342 -13.68 -2.09 -9.74
C LEU A 342 -14.55 -3.22 -9.18
N ILE A 343 -14.02 -4.43 -9.21
CA ILE A 343 -14.65 -5.65 -8.69
C ILE A 343 -13.63 -6.49 -7.94
N GLN A 344 -14.02 -7.04 -6.81
CA GLN A 344 -13.23 -8.00 -6.05
C GLN A 344 -13.67 -9.40 -6.47
N GLN A 345 -12.72 -10.22 -6.93
CA GLN A 345 -13.02 -11.61 -7.22
C GLN A 345 -13.05 -12.44 -5.94
N HIS A 346 -14.18 -13.10 -5.71
CA HIS A 346 -14.41 -14.06 -4.62
C HIS A 346 -14.15 -15.51 -5.01
N ARG A 347 -13.76 -15.81 -6.26
CA ARG A 347 -13.73 -17.20 -6.75
C ARG A 347 -12.77 -18.05 -5.92
N ARG A 348 -13.36 -19.07 -5.28
CA ARG A 348 -12.74 -20.09 -4.42
C ARG A 348 -12.21 -21.30 -5.18
N ASP A 349 -12.28 -21.33 -6.51
CA ASP A 349 -12.02 -22.56 -7.25
C ASP A 349 -10.55 -22.70 -7.67
N ASP A 350 -10.00 -23.84 -7.27
CA ASP A 350 -8.68 -24.44 -7.50
C ASP A 350 -8.25 -24.57 -8.98
N ASP A 351 -8.87 -23.86 -9.93
CA ASP A 351 -8.78 -24.17 -11.36
C ASP A 351 -8.09 -23.12 -12.25
N TYR A 352 -7.51 -22.07 -11.64
CA TYR A 352 -6.42 -21.36 -12.33
C TYR A 352 -5.09 -21.98 -11.90
N GLN A 353 -4.71 -23.03 -12.64
CA GLN A 353 -3.29 -23.15 -12.99
C GLN A 353 -2.88 -21.76 -13.45
N VAL A 354 -1.92 -21.16 -12.75
CA VAL A 354 -1.02 -20.19 -13.38
C VAL A 354 -0.55 -20.90 -14.64
N SER A 355 -1.13 -20.51 -15.78
CA SER A 355 -0.96 -21.19 -17.06
C SER A 355 0.52 -21.54 -17.19
N ARG A 356 0.80 -22.84 -17.14
CA ARG A 356 2.08 -23.51 -17.37
C ARG A 356 3.21 -22.53 -17.71
N TYR A 357 3.98 -22.16 -16.70
CA TYR A 357 5.37 -21.77 -16.94
C TYR A 357 6.07 -23.00 -17.52
N SER A 358 6.13 -23.05 -18.84
CA SER A 358 6.84 -24.06 -19.60
C SER A 358 8.33 -23.72 -19.60
N VAL A 359 9.10 -24.21 -18.62
CA VAL A 359 10.50 -24.62 -18.85
C VAL A 359 10.83 -25.84 -17.98
N ASN A 360 11.41 -26.85 -18.64
CA ASN A 360 11.86 -28.13 -18.14
C ASN A 360 12.63 -28.12 -16.80
N SER A 361 12.07 -28.76 -15.78
CA SER A 361 12.83 -29.39 -14.69
C SER A 361 11.93 -30.44 -13.99
N LYS A 362 11.89 -31.65 -14.56
CA LYS A 362 11.04 -32.78 -14.14
C LYS A 362 11.34 -33.34 -12.73
N ARG A 363 12.28 -32.79 -11.96
CA ARG A 363 12.67 -33.31 -10.65
C ARG A 363 12.40 -32.39 -9.46
N GLN A 364 12.04 -31.13 -9.71
CA GLN A 364 11.71 -30.17 -8.64
C GLN A 364 10.19 -29.96 -8.47
N GLY A 365 9.40 -30.32 -9.49
CA GLY A 365 7.92 -30.26 -9.45
C GLY A 365 7.27 -31.25 -8.47
N ASP A 366 7.87 -32.44 -8.27
CA ASP A 366 7.29 -33.47 -7.40
C ASP A 366 7.39 -33.14 -5.90
N ALA A 367 8.36 -32.30 -5.51
CA ALA A 367 8.48 -31.82 -4.13
C ALA A 367 7.44 -30.73 -3.84
N ILE A 368 7.24 -29.81 -4.78
CA ILE A 368 6.30 -28.68 -4.65
C ILE A 368 4.84 -29.17 -4.68
N SER A 369 4.51 -30.16 -5.52
CA SER A 369 3.17 -30.76 -5.56
C SER A 369 2.81 -31.44 -4.24
N ARG A 370 3.74 -32.14 -3.60
CA ARG A 370 3.50 -32.80 -2.30
C ARG A 370 3.33 -31.81 -1.15
N THR A 371 4.03 -30.68 -1.18
CA THR A 371 3.83 -29.60 -0.19
C THR A 371 2.49 -28.87 -0.42
N PHE A 372 2.04 -28.78 -1.67
CA PHE A 372 0.75 -28.19 -2.03
C PHE A 372 -0.44 -29.05 -1.56
N ASP A 373 -0.37 -30.38 -1.78
CA ASP A 373 -1.38 -31.34 -1.29
C ASP A 373 -1.42 -31.50 0.24
N ALA A 374 -0.37 -31.05 0.94
CA ALA A 374 -0.36 -30.95 2.39
C ALA A 374 -1.05 -29.66 2.86
N PHE A 375 -0.85 -28.54 2.14
CA PHE A 375 -1.47 -27.25 2.45
C PHE A 375 -3.00 -27.25 2.25
N THR A 376 -3.51 -27.88 1.20
CA THR A 376 -4.97 -28.03 0.96
C THR A 376 -5.62 -29.02 1.93
N ARG A 377 -4.88 -30.03 2.40
CA ARG A 377 -5.36 -31.00 3.39
C ARG A 377 -5.48 -30.37 4.78
N ASP A 378 -4.47 -29.61 5.20
CA ASP A 378 -4.52 -28.81 6.43
C ASP A 378 -5.70 -27.81 6.44
N PHE A 379 -6.10 -27.30 5.27
CA PHE A 379 -7.26 -26.41 5.14
C PHE A 379 -8.60 -27.15 5.27
N ARG A 380 -8.69 -28.40 4.77
CA ARG A 380 -9.88 -29.26 4.92
C ARG A 380 -9.99 -29.82 6.34
N ASP A 381 -8.88 -30.23 6.94
CA ASP A 381 -8.84 -30.83 8.27
C ASP A 381 -9.13 -29.79 9.37
N ALA A 382 -8.71 -28.53 9.20
CA ALA A 382 -9.08 -27.44 10.10
C ALA A 382 -10.58 -27.12 10.07
N ALA A 383 -11.23 -27.24 8.92
CA ALA A 383 -12.68 -27.06 8.80
C ALA A 383 -13.47 -28.25 9.36
N ALA A 384 -12.94 -29.48 9.26
CA ALA A 384 -13.59 -30.69 9.77
C ALA A 384 -13.40 -30.88 11.30
N HIS A 385 -12.32 -30.37 11.89
CA HIS A 385 -12.08 -30.45 13.34
C HIS A 385 -12.99 -29.53 14.16
N ASP A 386 -13.39 -28.38 13.63
CA ASP A 386 -14.30 -27.46 14.32
C ASP A 386 -15.74 -28.02 14.40
N ASP A 387 -16.18 -28.78 13.41
CA ASP A 387 -17.51 -29.42 13.38
C ASP A 387 -17.59 -30.63 14.34
N ASP A 388 -16.52 -31.42 14.50
CA ASP A 388 -16.51 -32.59 15.40
C ASP A 388 -16.35 -32.19 16.89
N LEU A 389 -15.69 -31.05 17.18
CA LEU A 389 -15.56 -30.54 18.55
C LEU A 389 -16.88 -29.97 19.09
N PHE A 390 -17.71 -29.39 18.22
CA PHE A 390 -19.03 -28.85 18.56
C PHE A 390 -20.08 -29.93 18.81
N LEU A 391 -19.98 -31.08 18.13
CA LEU A 391 -20.88 -32.23 18.34
C LEU A 391 -20.57 -33.02 19.62
N ARG A 392 -19.33 -32.94 20.14
CA ARG A 392 -18.91 -33.70 21.33
C ARG A 392 -19.11 -33.00 22.67
N LEU A 393 -19.36 -31.68 22.68
CA LEU A 393 -19.54 -30.91 23.92
C LEU A 393 -21.00 -30.46 24.11
N GLY A 394 -21.87 -31.46 24.23
CA GLY A 394 -23.23 -31.27 24.73
C GLY A 394 -23.26 -31.06 26.25
N ASN A 395 -23.95 -30.00 26.66
CA ASN A 395 -24.55 -29.78 27.99
C ASN A 395 -23.65 -29.68 29.23
N ARG A 396 -23.42 -28.43 29.71
CA ARG A 396 -23.92 -27.89 31.00
C ARG A 396 -23.39 -26.46 31.28
N GLY A 397 -24.31 -25.53 31.58
CA GLY A 397 -24.05 -24.31 32.37
C GLY A 397 -23.74 -23.00 31.60
N ARG A 398 -24.56 -21.96 31.79
CA ARG A 398 -24.32 -20.56 31.31
C ARG A 398 -23.29 -19.85 32.20
N PRO A 399 -22.53 -18.87 31.67
CA PRO A 399 -22.93 -17.47 31.85
C PRO A 399 -22.95 -16.70 30.53
N GLY A 400 -24.12 -16.13 30.23
CA GLY A 400 -24.36 -15.32 29.04
C GLY A 400 -24.23 -13.84 29.35
N PHE A 401 -23.13 -13.22 28.91
CA PHE A 401 -23.13 -11.81 28.51
C PHE A 401 -22.05 -11.52 27.46
N LEU A 402 -20.82 -12.08 27.57
CA LEU A 402 -19.80 -11.99 26.51
C LEU A 402 -20.10 -12.85 25.27
N ARG A 403 -20.82 -13.97 25.44
CA ARG A 403 -21.18 -14.90 24.37
C ARG A 403 -22.12 -14.28 23.32
N ARG A 404 -22.95 -13.30 23.68
CA ARG A 404 -23.91 -12.67 22.75
C ARG A 404 -23.27 -11.63 21.83
N THR A 405 -22.10 -11.09 22.19
CA THR A 405 -21.37 -10.10 21.36
C THR A 405 -20.49 -10.80 20.34
N VAL A 406 -19.81 -11.88 20.75
CA VAL A 406 -18.97 -12.71 19.85
C VAL A 406 -19.85 -13.53 18.89
N ASP A 407 -20.96 -14.12 19.34
CA ASP A 407 -21.89 -14.83 18.44
C ASP A 407 -22.62 -13.90 17.47
N ARG A 408 -22.79 -12.61 17.78
CA ARG A 408 -23.33 -11.61 16.83
C ARG A 408 -22.32 -11.23 15.75
N LEU A 409 -21.04 -11.17 16.09
CA LEU A 409 -19.96 -10.93 15.13
C LEU A 409 -19.78 -12.14 14.21
N PHE A 410 -19.82 -13.36 14.75
CA PHE A 410 -19.72 -14.59 13.94
C PHE A 410 -20.97 -14.89 13.11
N ARG A 411 -22.20 -14.63 13.59
CA ARG A 411 -23.41 -14.78 12.76
C ARG A 411 -23.57 -13.69 11.70
N ARG A 412 -23.02 -12.48 11.89
CA ARG A 412 -22.82 -11.54 10.76
C ARG A 412 -21.78 -12.06 9.77
N ARG A 413 -20.73 -12.73 10.27
CA ARG A 413 -19.67 -13.35 9.47
C ARG A 413 -20.10 -14.61 8.70
N GLU A 414 -21.27 -15.20 8.95
CA GLU A 414 -21.83 -16.29 8.12
C GLU A 414 -23.11 -15.89 7.39
N GLY A 415 -23.94 -15.01 7.96
CA GLY A 415 -25.20 -14.57 7.33
C GLY A 415 -25.01 -13.71 6.08
N ILE A 416 -23.92 -12.92 6.03
CA ILE A 416 -23.55 -12.14 4.83
C ILE A 416 -23.03 -13.06 3.70
N TYR A 417 -22.71 -14.32 3.99
CA TYR A 417 -22.19 -15.29 3.02
C TYR A 417 -23.26 -16.21 2.41
N ARG A 418 -24.55 -16.00 2.68
CA ARG A 418 -25.65 -16.82 2.13
C ARG A 418 -26.81 -16.08 1.47
N THR A 419 -26.87 -14.75 1.49
CA THR A 419 -28.00 -14.02 0.86
C THR A 419 -27.49 -12.93 -0.06
N GLY A 420 -27.43 -13.26 -1.35
CA GLY A 420 -27.05 -12.34 -2.42
C GLY A 420 -27.14 -13.01 -3.78
N CYS A 421 -28.25 -13.73 -4.03
CA CYS A 421 -28.78 -14.14 -5.34
C CYS A 421 -30.09 -14.91 -5.09
N GLU A 422 -31.17 -14.20 -4.83
CA GLU A 422 -32.52 -14.64 -5.22
C GLU A 422 -33.14 -13.43 -5.91
N ASP A 423 -33.13 -13.46 -7.24
CA ASP A 423 -33.93 -12.58 -8.07
C ASP A 423 -35.36 -13.13 -8.07
N ASP A 424 -36.30 -12.30 -7.62
CA ASP A 424 -37.71 -12.39 -7.99
C ASP A 424 -37.82 -12.07 -9.50
N TYR A 425 -38.28 -13.05 -10.28
CA TYR A 425 -38.89 -12.84 -11.60
C TYR A 425 -40.30 -13.42 -11.55
N ASP A 426 -41.28 -12.54 -11.80
CA ASP A 426 -42.55 -12.90 -12.45
C ASP A 426 -42.30 -13.36 -13.90
#